data_AF-A0AAU1YPV8-F1
#
_entry.id   AF-A0AAU1YPV8-F1
#
_cell.length_a   1.000
_cell.length_b   1.000
_cell.length_c   1.000
_cell.angle_alpha   90.00
_cell.angle_beta   90.00
_cell.angle_gamma   90.00
#
_symmetry.space_group_name_H-M   'P 1'
#
loop_
_entity.id
_entity.type
_entity.pdbx_description
1 polymer ?
#
loop_
_entity_poly.entity_id
_entity_poly.type
_entity_poly.pdbx_seq_one_letter_code
_entity_poly.pdbx_strand_id
1 'polypeptide(L)' 'MTHTPTNSTRRPRRSSAADADRKNAAAALQRALDRRDNGGSTGH' A
#
# COMPACT_ATOMS: atom_id res chain seq x y z
N MET A 1 23.27 39.90 9.14
CA MET A 1 22.78 38.78 8.32
C MET A 1 22.20 37.75 9.29
N THR A 2 20.87 37.67 9.42
CA THR A 2 20.20 36.73 10.33
C THR A 2 19.26 35.86 9.51
N HIS A 3 19.51 34.56 9.44
CA HIS A 3 18.64 33.59 8.78
C HIS A 3 17.87 32.84 9.85
N THR A 4 16.56 33.01 9.89
CA THR A 4 15.68 32.25 10.78
C THR A 4 15.57 30.80 10.30
N PRO A 5 15.75 29.78 11.17
CA PRO A 5 15.54 28.40 10.77
C PRO A 5 14.06 28.16 10.52
N THR A 6 13.70 27.86 9.28
CA THR A 6 12.34 27.44 8.94
C THR A 6 12.14 26.05 9.55
N ASN A 7 11.30 25.96 10.57
CA ASN A 7 10.92 24.68 11.16
C ASN A 7 10.03 23.94 10.16
N SER A 8 10.64 23.13 9.30
CA SER A 8 9.93 22.32 8.32
C SER A 8 9.23 21.17 9.06
N THR A 9 7.97 21.42 9.44
CA THR A 9 7.11 20.41 10.04
C THR A 9 6.96 19.25 9.05
N ARG A 10 7.65 18.15 9.36
CA ARG A 10 7.71 16.96 8.51
C ARG A 10 6.33 16.31 8.43
N ARG A 11 5.62 16.59 7.35
CA ARG A 11 4.30 16.01 7.07
C ARG A 11 4.43 14.47 7.05
N PRO A 12 3.57 13.73 7.77
CA PRO A 12 3.59 12.28 7.76
C PRO A 12 3.41 11.78 6.32
N ARG A 13 4.35 10.93 5.88
CA ARG A 13 4.38 10.36 4.53
C ARG A 13 3.24 9.35 4.39
N ARG A 14 2.05 9.83 4.01
CA ARG A 14 0.90 9.00 3.62
C ARG A 14 1.22 7.95 2.54
N SER A 15 2.33 8.14 1.81
CA SER A 15 2.82 7.21 0.80
C SER A 15 3.18 5.84 1.36
N SER A 16 3.87 5.73 2.50
CA SER A 16 4.33 4.41 2.98
C SER A 16 3.19 3.47 3.37
N ALA A 17 2.13 4.02 3.98
CA ALA A 17 0.92 3.26 4.29
C ALA A 17 0.17 2.86 3.01
N ALA A 18 0.01 3.79 2.07
CA ALA A 18 -0.64 3.52 0.78
C ALA A 18 0.12 2.48 -0.06
N ASP A 19 1.45 2.46 0.01
CA ASP A 19 2.29 1.47 -0.67
C ASP A 19 2.14 0.07 -0.05
N ALA A 20 2.03 -0.03 1.27
CA ALA A 20 1.75 -1.29 1.96
C ALA A 20 0.34 -1.80 1.64
N ASP A 21 -0.67 -0.93 1.68
CA ASP A 21 -2.06 -1.24 1.34
C ASP A 21 -2.18 -1.73 -0.10
N ARG A 22 -1.52 -1.02 -1.04
CA ARG A 22 -1.47 -1.40 -2.46
C ARG A 22 -0.84 -2.77 -2.67
N LYS A 23 0.27 -3.09 -1.98
CA LYS A 23 0.93 -4.40 -2.08
C LYS A 23 0.06 -5.52 -1.54
N ASN A 24 -0.58 -5.32 -0.38
CA ASN A 24 -1.51 -6.29 0.20
C ASN A 24 -2.72 -6.53 -0.70
N ALA A 25 -3.30 -5.46 -1.25
CA ALA A 25 -4.40 -5.56 -2.21
C ALA A 25 -4.00 -6.31 -3.48
N ALA A 26 -2.81 -6.02 -4.03
CA ALA A 26 -2.28 -6.72 -5.19
C ALA A 26 -2.11 -8.23 -4.91
N ALA A 27 -1.55 -8.59 -3.74
CA ALA A 27 -1.39 -9.98 -3.35
C ALA A 27 -2.74 -10.71 -3.17
N ALA A 28 -3.75 -10.02 -2.62
CA ALA A 28 -5.11 -10.57 -2.46
C ALA A 28 -5.76 -10.84 -3.83
N LEU A 29 -5.61 -9.92 -4.78
CA LEU A 29 -6.11 -10.07 -6.16
C LEU A 29 -5.40 -11.22 -6.89
N GLN A 30 -4.08 -11.32 -6.80
CA GLN A 30 -3.31 -12.41 -7.39
C GLN A 30 -3.80 -13.77 -6.87
N ARG A 31 -3.93 -13.90 -5.55
CA ARG A 31 -4.44 -15.14 -4.95
C ARG A 31 -5.87 -15.47 -5.40
N ALA A 32 -6.71 -14.46 -5.64
CA ALA A 32 -8.05 -14.68 -6.20
C ALA A 32 -8.00 -15.15 -7.65
N LEU A 33 -7.11 -14.60 -8.48
CA LEU A 33 -6.87 -15.03 -9.85
C LEU A 33 -6.28 -16.44 -9.89
N ASP A 34 -5.26 -16.74 -9.07
CA ASP A 34 -4.68 -18.06 -8.94
C ASP A 34 -5.74 -19.10 -8.53
N ARG A 35 -6.67 -18.76 -7.64
CA ARG A 35 -7.80 -19.66 -7.31
C ARG A 35 -8.73 -19.87 -8.50
N ARG A 36 -9.04 -18.81 -9.26
CA ARG A 36 -9.88 -18.90 -10.47
C ARG A 36 -9.23 -19.76 -11.55
N ASP A 37 -7.93 -19.57 -11.77
CA ASP A 37 -7.19 -20.19 -12.87
C ASP A 37 -6.75 -21.63 -12.53
N ASN A 38 -6.50 -21.94 -11.26
CA ASN A 38 -6.14 -23.30 -10.81
C ASN A 38 -7.33 -24.15 -10.32
N GLY A 39 -8.58 -23.73 -10.56
CA GLY A 39 -9.77 -24.50 -10.17
C GLY A 39 -9.99 -24.60 -8.65
N GLY A 40 -9.35 -23.74 -7.87
CA GLY A 40 -9.42 -23.67 -6.42
C GLY A 40 -10.76 -23.09 -5.95
N SER A 41 -11.82 -23.89 -6.10
CA SER A 41 -13.13 -23.65 -5.53
C SER A 41 -13.02 -23.24 -4.06
N THR A 42 -13.56 -22.06 -3.75
CA THR A 42 -14.14 -21.83 -2.43
C THR A 42 -15.46 -21.16 -2.73
N GLY A 43 -16.49 -21.99 -2.84
CA GLY A 43 -17.86 -21.52 -2.86
C GLY A 43 -18.19 -20.94 -1.50
N HIS A 44 -18.61 -19.68 -1.50
CA HIS A 44 -19.42 -18.99 -0.51
C HIS A 44 -20.19 -17.89 -1.22
#